data_AF-A0A2A2KHY6-F1
#
_entry.id   AF-A0A2A2KHY6-F1
#
_cell.length_a   1.000
_cell.length_b   1.000
_cell.length_c   1.000
_cell.angle_alpha   90.00
_cell.angle_beta   90.00
_cell.angle_gamma   90.00
#
_symmetry.space_group_name_H-M   'P 1'
#
loop_
_entity.id
_entity.type
_entity.pdbx_description
1 polymer ?
#
loop_
_entity_poly.entity_id
_entity_poly.type
_entity_poly.pdbx_seq_one_letter_code
_entity_poly.pdbx_strand_id
1 'polypeptide(L)'
;MAQPVFSAPAVDPFKAVSDASEFEVSHKKNNSEEETKQVEQLILDTAKQLAQQKNVAGLQALLVTSRPFCESAPRAKAGKIVRALVEHCLSIDQGKEEKIVLVQECVDWASNNKQEYLRRTLQARLTRLFNDLHEPVKAQKSAAALIHELKKLGDKELLIEVSVEESRSSFLLKNYAKAKASLLIAKTSANAAYVYAPLQAALDMQSGILSMYCDKDFRTAFSYFFESYMGEPTTGAVVAIPAFFQTAQIEATKKAIQMAELELKMLVKEPTAAAIAYNEDKKLEDSKIMILDFGGGTLDINICKIENGELSIKAVNGDEHLGPDPPEWRIGASVAYFKDKLYHLGGEDPESEKDTNRVNSLMDGIERYIDYQTMNGNGLKLERFQKDEVFSELHR
;
A
#
# COMPACT_ATOMS: atom_id res chain seq x y z
N MET A 1 52.24 0.61 -10.91
CA MET A 1 52.35 0.09 -9.53
C MET A 1 51.07 0.46 -8.81
N ALA A 2 50.08 -0.42 -8.84
CA ALA A 2 48.82 -0.29 -8.12
C ALA A 2 48.78 -1.41 -7.10
N GLN A 3 48.76 -1.07 -5.81
CA GLN A 3 48.53 -2.05 -4.75
C GLN A 3 47.02 -2.16 -4.50
N PRO A 4 46.50 -3.39 -4.30
CA PRO A 4 45.08 -3.64 -4.17
C PRO A 4 44.60 -3.37 -2.74
N VAL A 5 43.42 -2.75 -2.64
CA VAL A 5 42.66 -2.61 -1.40
C VAL A 5 42.13 -3.99 -1.01
N PHE A 6 42.45 -4.42 0.22
CA PHE A 6 41.97 -5.64 0.85
C PHE A 6 40.43 -5.71 0.82
N SER A 7 39.87 -6.67 0.06
CA SER A 7 38.51 -7.16 0.27
C SER A 7 38.55 -8.37 1.21
N ALA A 8 37.77 -8.31 2.28
CA ALA A 8 37.66 -9.36 3.29
C ALA A 8 37.19 -10.70 2.67
N PRO A 9 37.62 -11.86 3.22
CA PRO A 9 37.38 -13.15 2.60
C PRO A 9 35.89 -13.54 2.67
N ALA A 10 35.42 -14.13 1.57
CA ALA A 10 34.11 -14.76 1.48
C ALA A 10 33.99 -15.87 2.54
N VAL A 11 33.13 -15.65 3.54
CA VAL A 11 32.78 -16.66 4.53
C VAL A 11 31.78 -17.61 3.89
N ASP A 12 32.21 -18.86 3.72
CA ASP A 12 31.43 -19.97 3.17
C ASP A 12 30.18 -20.23 4.05
N PRO A 13 28.95 -20.06 3.52
CA PRO A 13 27.72 -20.19 4.31
C PRO A 13 27.46 -21.61 4.83
N PHE A 14 28.25 -22.61 4.40
CA PHE A 14 28.18 -23.97 4.93
C PHE A 14 28.97 -24.19 6.21
N LYS A 15 29.83 -23.25 6.63
CA LYS A 15 30.61 -23.41 7.87
C LYS A 15 29.83 -23.12 9.14
N ALA A 16 28.82 -22.25 9.08
CA ALA A 16 27.94 -21.99 10.22
C ALA A 16 26.97 -23.16 10.51
N VAL A 17 26.76 -24.05 9.53
CA VAL A 17 25.94 -25.27 9.69
C VAL A 17 26.80 -26.47 10.10
N SER A 18 28.10 -26.50 9.74
CA SER A 18 29.02 -27.51 10.27
C SER A 18 29.32 -27.29 11.76
N ASP A 19 29.32 -26.05 12.24
CA ASP A 19 29.49 -25.77 13.68
C ASP A 19 28.23 -26.18 14.48
N ALA A 20 27.08 -26.35 13.83
CA ALA A 20 25.89 -26.98 14.41
C ALA A 20 25.96 -28.52 14.44
N SER A 21 26.90 -29.13 13.70
CA SER A 21 27.17 -30.57 13.79
C SER A 21 28.10 -30.95 14.94
N GLU A 22 28.75 -29.98 15.60
CA GLU A 22 29.35 -30.15 16.94
C GLU A 22 28.30 -30.11 18.07
N PHE A 23 27.01 -29.90 17.75
CA PHE A 23 25.91 -29.91 18.71
C PHE A 23 25.26 -31.30 18.89
N GLU A 24 25.72 -32.33 18.16
CA GLU A 24 25.52 -33.71 18.58
C GLU A 24 26.61 -34.06 19.61
N VAL A 25 26.20 -34.51 20.80
CA VAL A 25 27.04 -34.97 21.92
C VAL A 25 27.37 -33.92 23.02
N SER A 26 26.40 -33.12 23.45
CA SER A 26 26.20 -32.76 24.88
C SER A 26 24.91 -31.92 24.99
N HIS A 27 23.82 -32.38 25.60
CA HIS A 27 23.67 -32.31 27.04
C HIS A 27 22.44 -33.11 27.49
N LYS A 28 22.67 -33.85 28.58
CA LYS A 28 21.67 -34.53 29.40
C LYS A 28 20.66 -33.52 29.94
N LYS A 29 19.39 -33.97 30.05
CA LYS A 29 18.37 -33.59 31.05
C LYS A 29 18.81 -32.48 32.02
N ASN A 30 18.60 -31.22 31.64
CA ASN A 30 18.38 -30.03 32.48
C ASN A 30 18.68 -28.78 31.63
N ASN A 31 17.79 -28.43 30.69
CA ASN A 31 17.93 -27.15 30.00
C ASN A 31 17.32 -26.05 30.88
N SER A 32 18.15 -25.06 31.23
CA SER A 32 17.65 -23.84 31.83
C SER A 32 16.67 -23.14 30.87
N GLU A 33 15.64 -22.48 31.39
CA GLU A 33 14.67 -21.78 30.54
C GLU A 33 15.33 -20.73 29.64
N GLU A 34 16.49 -20.19 30.07
CA GLU A 34 17.31 -19.22 29.35
C GLU A 34 18.02 -19.83 28.14
N GLU A 35 18.64 -21.02 28.26
CA GLU A 35 19.28 -21.71 27.13
C GLU A 35 18.27 -22.02 26.02
N THR A 36 17.04 -22.44 26.38
CA THR A 36 16.00 -22.68 25.36
C THR A 36 15.55 -21.41 24.65
N LYS A 37 15.62 -20.24 25.31
CA LYS A 37 15.30 -18.94 24.69
C LYS A 37 16.42 -18.48 23.79
N GLN A 38 17.69 -18.71 24.15
CA GLN A 38 18.84 -18.38 23.32
C GLN A 38 18.85 -19.20 22.02
N VAL A 39 18.59 -20.51 22.11
CA VAL A 39 18.49 -21.38 20.92
C VAL A 39 17.32 -20.98 20.03
N GLU A 40 16.15 -20.66 20.60
CA GLU A 40 15.00 -20.13 19.83
C GLU A 40 15.39 -18.86 19.06
N GLN A 41 16.05 -17.91 19.72
CA GLN A 41 16.44 -16.65 19.11
C GLN A 41 17.48 -16.86 18.00
N LEU A 42 18.46 -17.74 18.21
CA LEU A 42 19.47 -18.08 17.20
C LEU A 42 18.85 -18.67 15.93
N ILE A 43 17.86 -19.57 16.07
CA ILE A 43 17.14 -20.16 14.93
C ILE A 43 16.39 -19.08 14.16
N LEU A 44 15.71 -18.17 14.87
CA LEU A 44 14.97 -17.07 14.24
C LEU A 44 15.89 -16.08 13.53
N ASP A 45 17.05 -15.76 14.09
CA ASP A 45 18.00 -14.84 13.48
C ASP A 45 18.71 -15.47 12.28
N THR A 46 19.01 -16.76 12.34
CA THR A 46 19.52 -17.53 11.18
C THR A 46 18.47 -17.58 10.06
N ALA A 47 17.19 -17.80 10.40
CA ALA A 47 16.11 -17.77 9.42
C ALA A 47 15.98 -16.41 8.71
N LYS A 48 16.13 -15.30 9.46
CA LYS A 48 16.14 -13.95 8.87
C LYS A 48 17.33 -13.75 7.93
N GLN A 49 18.53 -14.20 8.30
CA GLN A 49 19.71 -14.09 7.45
C GLN A 49 19.54 -14.89 6.14
N LEU A 50 19.02 -16.11 6.22
CA LEU A 50 18.75 -16.94 5.05
C LEU A 50 17.66 -16.33 4.15
N ALA A 51 16.64 -15.69 4.74
CA ALA A 51 15.63 -14.95 3.99
C ALA A 51 16.22 -13.76 3.24
N GLN A 52 17.12 -13.00 3.87
CA GLN A 52 17.84 -11.89 3.21
C GLN A 52 18.72 -12.37 2.05
N GLN A 53 19.32 -13.56 2.18
CA GLN A 53 20.10 -14.20 1.14
C GLN A 53 19.24 -14.89 0.05
N LYS A 54 17.91 -14.86 0.18
CA LYS A 54 16.95 -15.53 -0.72
C LYS A 54 17.18 -17.04 -0.86
N ASN A 55 17.73 -17.68 0.16
CA ASN A 55 18.09 -19.11 0.12
C ASN A 55 16.99 -20.00 0.73
N VAL A 56 16.06 -20.46 -0.12
CA VAL A 56 14.95 -21.34 0.30
C VAL A 56 15.46 -22.73 0.72
N ALA A 57 16.47 -23.28 0.03
CA ALA A 57 17.04 -24.58 0.37
C ALA A 57 17.72 -24.56 1.76
N GLY A 58 18.38 -23.46 2.11
CA GLY A 58 18.94 -23.24 3.44
C GLY A 58 17.87 -23.20 4.53
N LEU A 59 16.70 -22.59 4.26
CA LEU A 59 15.57 -22.61 5.19
C LEU A 59 15.00 -24.02 5.39
N GLN A 60 14.94 -24.84 4.33
CA GLN A 60 14.52 -26.23 4.42
C GLN A 60 15.51 -27.06 5.26
N ALA A 61 16.83 -26.86 5.06
CA ALA A 61 17.84 -27.50 5.89
C ALA A 61 17.71 -27.09 7.36
N LEU A 62 17.52 -25.78 7.63
CA LEU A 62 17.28 -25.27 8.97
C LEU A 62 16.03 -25.86 9.62
N LEU A 63 14.95 -26.04 8.86
CA LEU A 63 13.75 -26.73 9.34
C LEU A 63 14.09 -28.14 9.83
N VAL A 64 14.81 -28.93 9.03
CA VAL A 64 15.22 -30.30 9.39
C VAL A 64 16.10 -30.32 10.62
N THR A 65 17.13 -29.46 10.68
CA THR A 65 18.03 -29.33 11.83
C THR A 65 17.31 -28.89 13.11
N SER A 66 16.26 -28.08 12.98
CA SER A 66 15.47 -27.60 14.13
C SER A 66 14.42 -28.60 14.67
N ARG A 67 14.14 -29.71 13.97
CA ARG A 67 13.12 -30.70 14.39
C ARG A 67 13.38 -31.30 15.78
N PRO A 68 14.59 -31.79 16.12
CA PRO A 68 14.87 -32.38 17.43
C PRO A 68 14.65 -31.37 18.57
N PHE A 69 15.02 -30.10 18.34
CA PHE A 69 14.76 -29.03 19.30
C PHE A 69 13.25 -28.78 19.46
N CYS A 70 12.50 -28.70 18.36
CA CYS A 70 11.06 -28.51 18.38
C CYS A 70 10.29 -29.64 19.11
N GLU A 71 10.81 -30.87 19.08
CA GLU A 71 10.25 -32.02 19.82
C GLU A 71 10.55 -31.96 21.32
N SER A 72 11.73 -31.42 21.70
CA SER A 72 12.12 -31.23 23.10
C SER A 72 11.48 -30.00 23.76
N ALA A 73 11.09 -29.00 22.97
CA ALA A 73 10.60 -27.71 23.44
C ALA A 73 9.07 -27.69 23.70
N PRO A 74 8.56 -26.71 24.48
CA PRO A 74 7.12 -26.49 24.62
C PRO A 74 6.43 -26.26 23.27
N ARG A 75 5.23 -26.83 23.10
CA ARG A 75 4.44 -26.76 21.85
C ARG A 75 4.27 -25.34 21.31
N ALA A 76 4.09 -24.35 22.19
CA ALA A 76 3.95 -22.95 21.80
C ALA A 76 5.21 -22.37 21.13
N LYS A 77 6.41 -22.70 21.66
CA LYS A 77 7.69 -22.25 21.10
C LYS A 77 7.98 -22.93 19.76
N ALA A 78 7.78 -24.25 19.69
CA ALA A 78 7.93 -25.01 18.45
C ALA A 78 7.01 -24.47 17.35
N GLY A 79 5.74 -24.21 17.67
CA GLY A 79 4.80 -23.62 16.71
C GLY A 79 5.13 -22.18 16.31
N LYS A 80 5.81 -21.39 17.16
CA LYS A 80 6.30 -20.05 16.81
C LYS A 80 7.45 -20.13 15.82
N ILE A 81 8.42 -21.04 16.04
CA ILE A 81 9.55 -21.26 15.14
C ILE A 81 9.05 -21.70 13.76
N VAL A 82 8.18 -22.71 13.70
CA VAL A 82 7.65 -23.22 12.42
C VAL A 82 6.87 -22.13 11.65
N ARG A 83 6.06 -21.31 12.34
CA ARG A 83 5.36 -20.18 11.71
C ARG A 83 6.33 -19.14 11.16
N ALA A 84 7.33 -18.76 11.94
CA ALA A 84 8.34 -17.78 11.52
C ALA A 84 9.14 -18.27 10.31
N LEU A 85 9.53 -19.56 10.28
CA LEU A 85 10.22 -20.16 9.14
C LEU A 85 9.36 -20.11 7.86
N VAL A 86 8.05 -20.40 7.98
CA VAL A 86 7.12 -20.31 6.86
C VAL A 86 6.94 -18.86 6.41
N GLU A 87 6.78 -17.90 7.33
CA GLU A 87 6.66 -16.48 6.98
C GLU A 87 7.90 -15.95 6.25
N HIS A 88 9.09 -16.31 6.73
CA HIS A 88 10.34 -15.96 6.05
C HIS A 88 10.45 -16.63 4.67
N CYS A 89 10.04 -17.89 4.54
CA CYS A 89 10.00 -18.57 3.24
C CYS A 89 9.04 -17.89 2.26
N LEU A 90 7.87 -17.45 2.73
CA LEU A 90 6.87 -16.75 1.91
C LEU A 90 7.32 -15.33 1.51
N SER A 91 8.21 -14.70 2.27
CA SER A 91 8.76 -13.37 1.95
C SER A 91 9.79 -13.36 0.82
N ILE A 92 10.34 -14.52 0.46
CA ILE A 92 11.31 -14.65 -0.63
C ILE A 92 10.54 -14.67 -1.95
N ASP A 93 10.95 -13.94 -3.00
CA ASP A 93 10.19 -13.93 -4.27
C ASP A 93 10.42 -15.19 -5.14
N GLN A 94 11.56 -15.85 -5.00
CA GLN A 94 12.00 -16.98 -5.83
C GLN A 94 11.62 -18.36 -5.25
N GLY A 95 11.68 -19.40 -6.07
CA GLY A 95 11.53 -20.81 -5.65
C GLY A 95 10.08 -21.26 -5.42
N LYS A 96 9.31 -21.45 -6.50
CA LYS A 96 7.88 -21.81 -6.42
C LYS A 96 7.65 -23.19 -5.82
N GLU A 97 8.37 -24.19 -6.33
CA GLU A 97 8.19 -25.58 -5.91
C GLU A 97 8.82 -25.83 -4.53
N GLU A 98 9.97 -25.22 -4.27
CA GLU A 98 10.69 -25.32 -3.00
C GLU A 98 9.86 -24.75 -1.84
N LYS A 99 9.12 -23.65 -2.07
CA LYS A 99 8.16 -23.11 -1.08
C LYS A 99 7.04 -24.09 -0.77
N ILE A 100 6.44 -24.69 -1.80
CA ILE A 100 5.36 -25.67 -1.62
C ILE A 100 5.87 -26.85 -0.80
N VAL A 101 7.03 -27.39 -1.15
CA VAL A 101 7.65 -28.52 -0.44
C VAL A 101 7.90 -28.16 1.02
N LEU A 102 8.52 -27.00 1.30
CA LEU A 102 8.80 -26.58 2.67
C LEU A 102 7.52 -26.43 3.51
N VAL A 103 6.49 -25.76 2.98
CA VAL A 103 5.23 -25.57 3.72
C VAL A 103 4.50 -26.89 3.91
N GLN A 104 4.52 -27.79 2.92
CA GLN A 104 3.94 -29.12 3.04
C GLN A 104 4.66 -29.95 4.11
N GLU A 105 5.99 -29.93 4.15
CA GLU A 105 6.76 -30.61 5.20
C GLU A 105 6.42 -30.09 6.61
N CYS A 106 6.19 -28.78 6.75
CA CYS A 106 5.73 -28.19 8.02
C CYS A 106 4.34 -28.70 8.42
N VAL A 107 3.41 -28.86 7.47
CA VAL A 107 2.07 -29.43 7.70
C VAL A 107 2.16 -30.90 8.12
N ASP A 108 3.01 -31.68 7.45
CA ASP A 108 3.22 -33.10 7.75
C ASP A 108 3.86 -33.28 9.12
N TRP A 109 4.85 -32.45 9.47
CA TRP A 109 5.46 -32.42 10.80
C TRP A 109 4.44 -32.07 11.90
N ALA A 110 3.59 -31.06 11.68
CA ALA A 110 2.55 -30.68 12.64
C ALA A 110 1.52 -31.80 12.84
N SER A 111 1.20 -32.54 11.78
CA SER A 111 0.32 -33.72 11.82
C SER A 111 0.92 -34.86 12.63
N ASN A 112 2.20 -35.18 12.39
CA ASN A 112 2.93 -36.22 13.11
C ASN A 112 3.05 -35.92 14.61
N ASN A 113 3.21 -34.64 14.97
CA ASN A 113 3.31 -34.18 16.35
C ASN A 113 1.95 -33.92 17.03
N LYS A 114 0.83 -34.26 16.37
CA LYS A 114 -0.55 -34.06 16.86
C LYS A 114 -0.84 -32.60 17.25
N GLN A 115 -0.21 -31.63 16.58
CA GLN A 115 -0.45 -30.21 16.77
C GLN A 115 -1.53 -29.72 15.80
N GLU A 116 -2.78 -30.13 16.05
CA GLU A 116 -3.92 -29.90 15.14
C GLU A 116 -4.19 -28.43 14.81
N TYR A 117 -4.06 -27.53 15.79
CA TYR A 117 -4.23 -26.10 15.54
C TYR A 117 -3.18 -25.56 14.58
N LEU A 118 -1.89 -25.86 14.84
CA LEU A 118 -0.79 -25.45 13.97
C LEU A 118 -0.93 -26.04 12.56
N ARG A 119 -1.31 -27.32 12.45
CA ARG A 119 -1.58 -27.98 11.17
C ARG A 119 -2.59 -27.19 10.34
N ARG A 120 -3.73 -26.81 10.93
CA ARG A 120 -4.81 -26.08 10.23
C ARG A 120 -4.36 -24.70 9.79
N THR A 121 -3.66 -23.95 10.64
CA THR A 121 -3.11 -22.63 10.27
C THR A 121 -2.10 -22.76 9.12
N LEU A 122 -1.20 -23.73 9.18
CA LEU A 122 -0.22 -23.99 8.11
C LEU A 122 -0.90 -24.43 6.81
N GLN A 123 -1.94 -25.25 6.90
CA GLN A 123 -2.71 -25.69 5.74
C GLN A 123 -3.52 -24.54 5.09
N ALA A 124 -4.01 -23.58 5.89
CA ALA A 124 -4.60 -22.35 5.37
C ALA A 124 -3.56 -21.52 4.61
N ARG A 125 -2.35 -21.35 5.17
CA ARG A 125 -1.23 -20.67 4.49
C ARG A 125 -0.82 -21.38 3.20
N LEU A 126 -0.75 -22.72 3.21
CA LEU A 126 -0.48 -23.52 2.01
C LEU A 126 -1.55 -23.31 0.93
N THR A 127 -2.82 -23.23 1.33
CA THR A 127 -3.94 -22.98 0.41
C THR A 127 -3.81 -21.62 -0.27
N ARG A 128 -3.44 -20.58 0.49
CA ARG A 128 -3.14 -19.25 -0.05
C ARG A 128 -1.95 -19.28 -1.01
N LEU A 129 -0.87 -19.97 -0.63
CA LEU A 129 0.30 -20.15 -1.48
C LEU A 129 -0.05 -20.81 -2.83
N PHE A 130 -0.91 -21.84 -2.83
CA PHE A 130 -1.37 -22.46 -4.07
C PHE A 130 -2.13 -21.47 -4.96
N ASN A 131 -2.95 -20.59 -4.39
CA ASN A 131 -3.65 -19.55 -5.15
C ASN A 131 -2.67 -18.52 -5.74
N ASP A 132 -1.70 -18.07 -4.94
CA ASP A 132 -0.70 -17.09 -5.36
C ASP A 132 0.24 -17.65 -6.44
N LEU A 133 0.48 -18.97 -6.43
CA LEU A 133 1.27 -19.69 -7.44
C LEU A 133 0.46 -20.11 -8.67
N HIS A 134 -0.81 -19.72 -8.78
CA HIS A 134 -1.73 -20.10 -9.86
C HIS A 134 -1.97 -21.62 -9.99
N GLU A 135 -2.04 -22.34 -8.88
CA GLU A 135 -2.45 -23.76 -8.81
C GLU A 135 -3.84 -23.94 -8.17
N PRO A 136 -4.92 -23.38 -8.76
CA PRO A 136 -6.22 -23.28 -8.09
C PRO A 136 -6.90 -24.64 -7.84
N VAL A 137 -6.54 -25.69 -8.59
CA VAL A 137 -7.07 -27.05 -8.35
C VAL A 137 -6.60 -27.62 -7.02
N LYS A 138 -5.30 -27.46 -6.70
CA LYS A 138 -4.73 -27.92 -5.41
C LYS A 138 -5.26 -27.07 -4.27
N ALA A 139 -5.32 -25.75 -4.46
CA ALA A 139 -5.91 -24.82 -3.50
C ALA A 139 -7.35 -25.21 -3.14
N GLN A 140 -8.21 -25.41 -4.14
CA GLN A 140 -9.62 -25.72 -3.93
C GLN A 140 -9.81 -27.06 -3.19
N LYS A 141 -9.01 -28.08 -3.53
CA LYS A 141 -9.06 -29.39 -2.84
C LYS A 141 -8.64 -29.27 -1.37
N SER A 142 -7.55 -28.55 -1.10
CA SER A 142 -7.06 -28.29 0.25
C SER A 142 -8.07 -27.50 1.09
N ALA A 143 -8.62 -26.43 0.51
CA ALA A 143 -9.61 -25.56 1.15
C ALA A 143 -10.88 -26.32 1.53
N ALA A 144 -11.44 -27.11 0.60
CA ALA A 144 -12.68 -27.85 0.81
C ALA A 144 -12.56 -28.87 1.97
N ALA A 145 -11.42 -29.56 2.07
CA ALA A 145 -11.15 -30.49 3.16
C ALA A 145 -11.08 -29.74 4.51
N LEU A 146 -10.35 -28.62 4.55
CA LEU A 146 -10.18 -27.83 5.76
C LEU A 146 -11.49 -27.16 6.22
N ILE A 147 -12.31 -26.63 5.31
CA ILE A 147 -13.62 -26.04 5.62
C ILE A 147 -14.55 -27.06 6.29
N HIS A 148 -14.55 -28.30 5.82
CA HIS A 148 -15.36 -29.37 6.42
C HIS A 148 -14.95 -29.69 7.86
N GLU A 149 -13.65 -29.62 8.16
CA GLU A 149 -13.14 -29.77 9.53
C GLU A 149 -13.49 -28.56 10.40
N LEU A 150 -13.26 -27.34 9.92
CA LEU A 150 -13.46 -26.10 10.67
C LEU A 150 -14.92 -25.86 11.05
N LYS A 151 -15.87 -26.25 10.20
CA LYS A 151 -17.31 -26.21 10.51
C LYS A 151 -17.69 -26.99 11.77
N LYS A 152 -16.94 -28.03 12.14
CA LYS A 152 -17.20 -28.84 13.35
C LYS A 152 -16.58 -28.25 14.62
N LEU A 153 -15.52 -27.46 14.46
CA LEU A 153 -14.69 -26.96 15.56
C LEU A 153 -15.11 -25.58 16.05
N GLY A 154 -15.81 -24.81 15.21
CA GLY A 154 -16.30 -23.47 15.55
C GLY A 154 -15.26 -22.35 15.49
N ASP A 155 -14.07 -22.61 14.94
CA ASP A 155 -13.08 -21.58 14.65
C ASP A 155 -13.54 -20.75 13.44
N LYS A 156 -14.26 -19.66 13.72
CA LYS A 156 -14.87 -18.80 12.71
C LYS A 156 -13.84 -17.98 11.94
N GLU A 157 -12.76 -17.56 12.59
CA GLU A 157 -11.74 -16.70 11.98
C GLU A 157 -11.00 -17.45 10.87
N LEU A 158 -10.48 -18.63 11.18
CA LEU A 158 -9.81 -19.47 10.20
C LEU A 158 -10.78 -19.97 9.12
N LEU A 159 -12.06 -20.19 9.48
CA LEU A 159 -13.09 -20.55 8.51
C LEU A 159 -13.31 -19.43 7.48
N ILE A 160 -13.31 -18.16 7.89
CA ILE A 160 -13.45 -17.02 6.98
C ILE A 160 -12.25 -16.97 6.03
N GLU A 161 -11.02 -17.04 6.55
CA GLU A 161 -9.79 -17.02 5.73
C GLU A 161 -9.82 -18.11 4.64
N VAL A 162 -10.07 -19.35 5.03
CA VAL A 162 -10.07 -20.49 4.09
C VAL A 162 -11.24 -20.40 3.11
N SER A 163 -12.40 -19.89 3.52
CA SER A 163 -13.56 -19.72 2.63
C SER A 163 -13.35 -18.63 1.58
N VAL A 164 -12.63 -17.55 1.92
CA VAL A 164 -12.22 -16.52 0.95
C VAL A 164 -11.24 -17.13 -0.07
N GLU A 165 -10.27 -17.92 0.39
CA GLU A 165 -9.33 -18.62 -0.51
C GLU A 165 -10.01 -19.69 -1.39
N GLU A 166 -11.04 -20.38 -0.89
CA GLU A 166 -11.88 -21.28 -1.71
C GLU A 166 -12.66 -20.49 -2.77
N SER A 167 -13.16 -19.30 -2.42
CA SER A 167 -13.84 -18.42 -3.37
C SER A 167 -12.89 -17.98 -4.49
N ARG A 168 -11.67 -17.54 -4.13
CA ARG A 168 -10.61 -17.15 -5.08
C ARG A 168 -10.24 -18.30 -6.02
N SER A 169 -9.93 -19.48 -5.47
CA SER A 169 -9.58 -20.65 -6.29
C SER A 169 -10.71 -21.08 -7.23
N SER A 170 -11.96 -21.03 -6.75
CA SER A 170 -13.15 -21.37 -7.54
C SER A 170 -13.41 -20.35 -8.66
N PHE A 171 -13.16 -19.07 -8.39
CA PHE A 171 -13.24 -18.00 -9.41
C PHE A 171 -12.20 -18.22 -10.52
N LEU A 172 -10.95 -18.52 -10.16
CA LEU A 172 -9.89 -18.85 -11.12
C LEU A 172 -10.23 -20.07 -11.99
N LEU A 173 -10.95 -21.04 -11.44
CA LEU A 173 -11.46 -22.21 -12.16
C LEU A 173 -12.75 -21.93 -12.97
N LYS A 174 -13.21 -20.67 -13.03
CA LYS A 174 -14.46 -20.26 -13.70
C LYS A 174 -15.73 -20.92 -13.13
N ASN A 175 -15.66 -21.46 -11.91
CA ASN A 175 -16.82 -21.99 -11.21
C ASN A 175 -17.43 -20.92 -10.31
N TYR A 176 -18.13 -19.97 -10.92
CA TYR A 176 -18.69 -18.80 -10.25
C TYR A 176 -19.76 -19.15 -9.21
N ALA A 177 -20.56 -20.19 -9.47
CA ALA A 177 -21.59 -20.65 -8.52
C ALA A 177 -20.96 -21.09 -7.20
N LYS A 178 -19.87 -21.87 -7.28
CA LYS A 178 -19.12 -22.29 -6.09
C LYS A 178 -18.37 -21.13 -5.44
N ALA A 179 -17.80 -20.22 -6.24
CA ALA A 179 -17.12 -19.03 -5.70
C ALA A 179 -18.07 -18.16 -4.86
N LYS A 180 -19.29 -17.92 -5.36
CA LYS A 180 -20.34 -17.19 -4.62
C LYS A 180 -20.79 -17.92 -3.37
N ALA A 181 -21.00 -19.24 -3.45
CA ALA A 181 -21.40 -20.04 -2.29
C ALA A 181 -20.33 -20.02 -1.17
N SER A 182 -19.05 -20.10 -1.54
CA SER A 182 -17.93 -20.06 -0.58
C SER A 182 -17.80 -18.67 0.06
N LEU A 183 -17.98 -17.60 -0.72
CA LEU A 183 -17.98 -16.24 -0.19
C LEU A 183 -19.16 -15.98 0.75
N LEU A 184 -20.35 -16.55 0.46
CA LEU A 184 -21.50 -16.44 1.34
C LEU A 184 -21.25 -17.09 2.71
N ILE A 185 -20.53 -18.22 2.76
CA ILE A 185 -20.09 -18.84 4.01
C ILE A 185 -19.18 -17.88 4.79
N ALA A 186 -18.18 -17.29 4.11
CA ALA A 186 -17.27 -16.32 4.72
C ALA A 186 -18.03 -15.10 5.29
N LYS A 187 -18.94 -14.49 4.50
CA LYS A 187 -19.77 -13.35 4.93
C LYS A 187 -20.65 -13.66 6.13
N THR A 188 -21.30 -14.82 6.12
CA THR A 188 -22.17 -15.24 7.22
C THR A 188 -21.38 -15.46 8.51
N SER A 189 -20.17 -16.03 8.40
CA SER A 189 -19.27 -16.19 9.54
C SER A 189 -18.69 -14.86 10.03
N ALA A 190 -18.36 -13.94 9.12
CA ALA A 190 -17.88 -12.59 9.43
C ALA A 190 -18.92 -11.77 10.21
N ASN A 191 -20.21 -11.86 9.86
CA ASN A 191 -21.26 -11.17 10.63
C ASN A 191 -21.41 -11.70 12.07
N ALA A 192 -20.92 -12.91 12.33
CA ALA A 192 -21.08 -13.60 13.61
C ALA A 192 -19.80 -13.59 14.46
N ALA A 193 -18.73 -12.93 14.02
CA ALA A 193 -17.43 -12.85 14.69
C ALA A 193 -16.76 -11.51 14.38
N TYR A 194 -15.93 -11.01 15.28
CA TYR A 194 -15.07 -9.89 14.92
C TYR A 194 -14.01 -10.34 13.90
N VAL A 195 -13.87 -9.60 12.81
CA VAL A 195 -12.89 -9.85 11.74
C VAL A 195 -11.83 -8.77 11.81
N TYR A 196 -10.56 -9.15 11.81
CA TYR A 196 -9.47 -8.17 11.78
C TYR A 196 -9.36 -7.51 10.39
N ALA A 197 -8.92 -6.26 10.35
CA ALA A 197 -8.98 -5.40 9.16
C ALA A 197 -8.42 -6.04 7.87
N PRO A 198 -7.20 -6.63 7.83
CA PRO A 198 -6.72 -7.28 6.61
C PRO A 198 -7.59 -8.45 6.10
N LEU A 199 -8.28 -9.19 6.97
CA LEU A 199 -9.18 -10.26 6.54
C LEU A 199 -10.50 -9.72 6.04
N GLN A 200 -11.01 -8.65 6.66
CA GLN A 200 -12.18 -7.93 6.17
C GLN A 200 -11.92 -7.35 4.77
N ALA A 201 -10.77 -6.68 4.60
CA ALA A 201 -10.36 -6.15 3.29
C ALA A 201 -10.24 -7.24 2.22
N ALA A 202 -9.74 -8.43 2.56
CA ALA A 202 -9.67 -9.56 1.62
C ALA A 202 -11.07 -10.08 1.23
N LEU A 203 -12.01 -10.11 2.18
CA LEU A 203 -13.40 -10.48 1.95
C LEU A 203 -14.10 -9.46 1.05
N ASP A 204 -13.87 -8.17 1.27
CA ASP A 204 -14.46 -7.10 0.47
C ASP A 204 -13.86 -7.06 -0.94
N MET A 205 -12.55 -7.21 -1.08
CA MET A 205 -11.89 -7.35 -2.39
C MET A 205 -12.53 -8.49 -3.21
N GLN A 206 -12.68 -9.67 -2.60
CA GLN A 206 -13.28 -10.82 -3.29
C GLN A 206 -14.77 -10.60 -3.60
N SER A 207 -15.48 -9.85 -2.75
CA SER A 207 -16.86 -9.43 -3.01
C SER A 207 -16.95 -8.53 -4.23
N GLY A 208 -16.07 -7.53 -4.33
CA GLY A 208 -16.00 -6.63 -5.48
C GLY A 208 -15.71 -7.37 -6.78
N ILE A 209 -14.75 -8.30 -6.78
CA ILE A 209 -14.42 -9.14 -7.95
C ILE A 209 -15.65 -9.92 -8.44
N LEU A 210 -16.38 -10.57 -7.54
CA LEU A 210 -17.55 -11.36 -7.92
C LEU A 210 -18.72 -10.48 -8.38
N SER A 211 -18.99 -9.36 -7.70
CA SER A 211 -20.05 -8.43 -8.12
C SER A 211 -19.79 -7.85 -9.51
N MET A 212 -18.54 -7.45 -9.77
CA MET A 212 -18.14 -6.94 -11.08
C MET A 212 -18.27 -8.02 -12.17
N TYR A 213 -17.68 -9.20 -11.94
CA TYR A 213 -17.53 -10.18 -13.00
C TYR A 213 -18.79 -11.03 -13.22
N CYS A 214 -19.47 -11.42 -12.14
CA CYS A 214 -20.62 -12.31 -12.21
C CYS A 214 -21.93 -11.55 -12.38
N ASP A 215 -22.10 -10.43 -11.67
CA ASP A 215 -23.37 -9.69 -11.63
C ASP A 215 -23.36 -8.48 -12.57
N LYS A 216 -22.19 -8.11 -13.12
CA LYS A 216 -21.97 -6.88 -13.92
C LYS A 216 -22.38 -5.62 -13.15
N ASP A 217 -22.35 -5.71 -11.83
CA ASP A 217 -22.67 -4.62 -10.93
C ASP A 217 -21.38 -3.89 -10.54
N PHE A 218 -20.93 -3.04 -11.46
CA PHE A 218 -19.74 -2.21 -11.26
C PHE A 218 -19.90 -1.21 -10.12
N ARG A 219 -21.15 -0.86 -9.79
CA ARG A 219 -21.50 0.11 -8.77
C ARG A 219 -21.17 -0.44 -7.39
N THR A 220 -21.75 -1.59 -7.07
CA THR A 220 -21.50 -2.29 -5.81
C THR A 220 -20.07 -2.79 -5.73
N ALA A 221 -19.49 -3.21 -6.86
CA ALA A 221 -18.08 -3.61 -6.90
C ALA A 221 -17.13 -2.48 -6.51
N PHE A 222 -17.37 -1.25 -6.99
CA PHE A 222 -16.57 -0.08 -6.61
C PHE A 222 -16.60 0.15 -5.10
N SER A 223 -17.78 0.10 -4.48
CA SER A 223 -17.93 0.25 -3.03
C SER A 223 -17.10 -0.78 -2.26
N TYR A 224 -17.20 -2.06 -2.63
CA TYR A 224 -16.37 -3.12 -2.02
C TYR A 224 -14.86 -2.90 -2.19
N PHE A 225 -14.42 -2.45 -3.37
CA PHE A 225 -13.00 -2.15 -3.59
C PHE A 225 -12.53 -0.97 -2.75
N PHE A 226 -13.38 0.03 -2.58
CA PHE A 226 -13.09 1.21 -1.77
C PHE A 226 -12.98 0.84 -0.28
N GLU A 227 -13.93 0.08 0.26
CA GLU A 227 -13.88 -0.42 1.64
C GLU A 227 -12.67 -1.32 1.88
N SER A 228 -12.33 -2.18 0.93
CA SER A 228 -11.12 -3.00 0.97
C SER A 228 -9.84 -2.16 1.06
N TYR A 229 -9.78 -1.04 0.33
CA TYR A 229 -8.64 -0.13 0.34
C TYR A 229 -8.52 0.65 1.65
N MET A 230 -9.64 1.15 2.18
CA MET A 230 -9.66 1.95 3.41
C MET A 230 -9.52 1.09 4.67
N GLY A 231 -9.96 -0.16 4.63
CA GLY A 231 -9.96 -1.08 5.78
C GLY A 231 -11.07 -0.82 6.80
N GLU A 232 -11.91 0.19 6.56
CA GLU A 232 -13.05 0.58 7.40
C GLU A 232 -14.29 0.92 6.55
N PRO A 233 -15.51 0.74 7.07
CA PRO A 233 -16.74 1.11 6.38
C PRO A 233 -16.76 2.61 6.06
N THR A 234 -17.04 2.97 4.81
CA THR A 234 -17.03 4.37 4.40
C THR A 234 -18.44 4.97 4.45
N THR A 235 -18.65 5.96 5.32
CA THR A 235 -19.98 6.60 5.48
C THR A 235 -20.22 7.78 4.55
N GLY A 236 -19.17 8.31 3.90
CA GLY A 236 -19.28 9.47 3.02
C GLY A 236 -17.93 9.99 2.55
N ALA A 237 -17.96 10.99 1.66
CA ALA A 237 -16.78 11.57 1.05
C ALA A 237 -16.81 13.10 1.05
N VAL A 238 -15.66 13.71 1.30
CA VAL A 238 -15.36 15.10 0.91
C VAL A 238 -14.64 15.03 -0.43
N VAL A 239 -15.16 15.73 -1.44
CA VAL A 239 -14.63 15.65 -2.80
C VAL A 239 -14.13 17.02 -3.24
N ALA A 240 -12.86 17.07 -3.64
CA ALA A 240 -12.26 18.23 -4.28
C ALA A 240 -12.58 18.25 -5.78
N ILE A 241 -12.90 19.43 -6.32
CA ILE A 241 -13.13 19.67 -7.76
C ILE A 241 -12.27 20.82 -8.27
N PRO A 242 -11.87 20.82 -9.56
CA PRO A 242 -11.09 21.92 -10.13
C PRO A 242 -11.77 23.28 -9.99
N ALA A 243 -10.96 24.34 -9.90
CA ALA A 243 -11.44 25.69 -9.60
C ALA A 243 -12.47 26.22 -10.62
N PHE A 244 -12.28 25.84 -11.89
CA PHE A 244 -13.03 26.27 -13.06
C PHE A 244 -14.17 25.33 -13.49
N PHE A 245 -14.47 24.29 -12.70
CA PHE A 245 -15.59 23.40 -13.02
C PHE A 245 -16.91 24.17 -13.15
N GLN A 246 -17.57 23.98 -14.30
CA GLN A 246 -18.88 24.55 -14.60
C GLN A 246 -19.99 23.73 -13.94
N THR A 247 -21.20 24.31 -13.84
CA THR A 247 -22.37 23.67 -13.22
C THR A 247 -22.62 22.24 -13.72
N ALA A 248 -22.53 22.01 -15.03
CA ALA A 248 -22.73 20.68 -15.61
C ALA A 248 -21.67 19.65 -15.14
N GLN A 249 -20.42 20.07 -15.01
CA GLN A 249 -19.34 19.21 -14.51
C GLN A 249 -19.51 18.94 -13.01
N ILE A 250 -19.90 19.95 -12.23
CA ILE A 250 -20.22 19.80 -10.80
C ILE A 250 -21.37 18.81 -10.60
N GLU A 251 -22.44 18.93 -11.38
CA GLU A 251 -23.58 18.01 -11.33
C GLU A 251 -23.18 16.59 -11.74
N ALA A 252 -22.34 16.45 -12.76
CA ALA A 252 -21.79 15.15 -13.16
C ALA A 252 -20.98 14.51 -12.03
N THR A 253 -20.13 15.27 -11.33
CA THR A 253 -19.37 14.79 -10.17
C THR A 253 -20.29 14.38 -9.02
N LYS A 254 -21.30 15.19 -8.68
CA LYS A 254 -22.29 14.85 -7.65
C LYS A 254 -23.06 13.58 -7.98
N LYS A 255 -23.45 13.43 -9.25
CA LYS A 255 -24.13 12.23 -9.74
C LYS A 255 -23.21 11.01 -9.67
N ALA A 256 -21.94 11.15 -10.00
CA ALA A 256 -20.95 10.08 -9.86
C ALA A 256 -20.80 9.62 -8.39
N ILE A 257 -20.79 10.56 -7.44
CA ILE A 257 -20.70 10.26 -5.99
C ILE A 257 -21.97 9.56 -5.49
N GLN A 258 -23.15 10.03 -5.91
CA GLN A 258 -24.41 9.36 -5.61
C GLN A 258 -24.46 7.95 -6.23
N MET A 259 -23.96 7.81 -7.45
CA MET A 259 -23.77 6.51 -8.08
C MET A 259 -22.73 5.67 -7.34
N ALA A 260 -21.78 6.22 -6.61
CA ALA A 260 -20.90 5.44 -5.73
C ALA A 260 -21.54 5.04 -4.40
N GLU A 261 -22.79 5.46 -4.13
CA GLU A 261 -23.49 5.26 -2.84
C GLU A 261 -22.76 5.90 -1.64
N LEU A 262 -21.90 6.88 -1.92
CA LEU A 262 -21.23 7.67 -0.90
C LEU A 262 -22.07 8.89 -0.55
N GLU A 263 -22.21 9.17 0.74
CA GLU A 263 -22.78 10.44 1.20
C GLU A 263 -21.79 11.57 0.87
N LEU A 264 -22.16 12.49 -0.03
CA LEU A 264 -21.35 13.68 -0.28
C LEU A 264 -21.42 14.62 0.92
N LYS A 265 -20.41 14.58 1.78
CA LYS A 265 -20.32 15.42 2.99
C LYS A 265 -20.02 16.86 2.64
N MET A 266 -19.10 17.07 1.69
CA MET A 266 -18.72 18.40 1.24
C MET A 266 -18.11 18.32 -0.16
N LEU A 267 -18.44 19.30 -0.99
CA LEU A 267 -17.78 19.53 -2.26
C LEU A 267 -16.91 20.79 -2.09
N VAL A 268 -15.60 20.64 -2.21
CA VAL A 268 -14.64 21.74 -2.04
C VAL A 268 -13.96 22.02 -3.37
N LYS A 269 -13.61 23.27 -3.65
CA LYS A 269 -12.71 23.55 -4.77
C LYS A 269 -11.30 23.12 -4.37
N GLU A 270 -10.58 22.47 -5.27
CA GLU A 270 -9.18 22.05 -5.10
C GLU A 270 -8.28 23.12 -4.48
N PRO A 271 -8.26 24.38 -4.95
CA PRO A 271 -7.45 25.42 -4.31
C PRO A 271 -7.87 25.67 -2.86
N THR A 272 -9.16 25.62 -2.55
CA THR A 272 -9.65 25.78 -1.17
C THR A 272 -9.21 24.61 -0.29
N ALA A 273 -9.28 23.38 -0.81
CA ALA A 273 -8.82 22.19 -0.11
C ALA A 273 -7.31 22.28 0.20
N ALA A 274 -6.51 22.69 -0.78
CA ALA A 274 -5.07 22.90 -0.60
C ALA A 274 -4.77 23.97 0.45
N ALA A 275 -5.51 25.08 0.44
CA ALA A 275 -5.38 26.15 1.41
C ALA A 275 -5.68 25.69 2.85
N ILE A 276 -6.77 24.92 3.02
CA ILE A 276 -7.18 24.37 4.31
C ILE A 276 -6.11 23.42 4.83
N ALA A 277 -5.64 22.49 4.00
CA ALA A 277 -4.61 21.52 4.39
C ALA A 277 -3.29 22.21 4.80
N TYR A 278 -2.86 23.22 4.04
CA TYR A 278 -1.66 23.98 4.36
C TYR A 278 -1.81 24.78 5.65
N ASN A 279 -2.96 25.41 5.87
CA ASN A 279 -3.21 26.14 7.11
C ASN A 279 -3.31 25.22 8.33
N GLU A 280 -3.87 24.02 8.18
CA GLU A 280 -3.94 23.03 9.27
C GLU A 280 -2.54 22.58 9.72
N ASP A 281 -1.65 22.32 8.77
CA ASP A 281 -0.26 21.93 9.06
C ASP A 281 0.56 23.09 9.65
N LYS A 282 0.48 24.29 9.04
CA LYS A 282 1.35 25.42 9.36
C LYS A 282 0.81 26.36 10.42
N LYS A 283 -0.48 26.28 10.73
CA LYS A 283 -1.19 27.13 11.71
C LYS A 283 -0.87 28.61 11.49
N LEU A 284 -1.16 29.09 10.30
CA LEU A 284 -0.77 30.42 9.89
C LEU A 284 -1.60 31.46 10.63
N GLU A 285 -0.94 32.55 10.99
CA GLU A 285 -1.61 33.78 11.41
C GLU A 285 -2.27 34.44 10.18
N ASP A 286 -2.99 35.54 10.44
CA ASP A 286 -3.66 36.32 9.41
C ASP A 286 -2.69 36.70 8.29
N SER A 287 -2.95 36.17 7.10
CA SER A 287 -2.01 36.23 5.97
C SER A 287 -2.72 36.12 4.64
N LYS A 288 -2.09 36.63 3.58
CA LYS A 288 -2.54 36.43 2.20
C LYS A 288 -1.71 35.32 1.55
N ILE A 289 -2.40 34.31 1.04
CA ILE A 289 -1.81 33.10 0.49
C ILE A 289 -2.19 33.01 -0.98
N MET A 290 -1.22 32.74 -1.83
CA MET A 290 -1.47 32.37 -3.22
C MET A 290 -1.30 30.88 -3.42
N ILE A 291 -2.21 30.28 -4.17
CA ILE A 291 -2.19 28.87 -4.51
C ILE A 291 -2.08 28.77 -6.02
N LEU A 292 -1.06 28.06 -6.46
CA LEU A 292 -0.73 27.79 -7.85
C LEU A 292 -0.91 26.30 -8.10
N ASP A 293 -1.71 25.94 -9.10
CA ASP A 293 -1.79 24.58 -9.64
C ASP A 293 -1.37 24.59 -11.11
N PHE A 294 -0.30 23.85 -11.40
CA PHE A 294 0.28 23.67 -12.74
C PHE A 294 0.09 22.24 -13.23
N GLY A 295 -1.07 21.92 -13.82
CA GLY A 295 -1.46 20.55 -14.12
C GLY A 295 -2.06 20.35 -15.50
N GLY A 296 -1.79 19.24 -16.18
CA GLY A 296 -2.53 18.86 -17.40
C GLY A 296 -2.44 19.83 -18.59
N GLY A 297 -1.55 20.83 -18.54
CA GLY A 297 -1.51 21.92 -19.52
C GLY A 297 -2.35 23.14 -19.13
N THR A 298 -2.74 23.28 -17.86
CA THR A 298 -3.47 24.43 -17.31
C THR A 298 -2.71 25.06 -16.13
N LEU A 299 -2.98 26.35 -15.88
CA LEU A 299 -2.53 27.11 -14.71
C LEU A 299 -3.75 27.61 -13.95
N ASP A 300 -3.94 27.20 -12.71
CA ASP A 300 -4.97 27.76 -11.84
C ASP A 300 -4.29 28.57 -10.71
N ILE A 301 -4.68 29.84 -10.57
CA ILE A 301 -4.19 30.78 -9.55
C ILE A 301 -5.34 31.20 -8.65
N ASN A 302 -5.16 31.01 -7.35
CA ASN A 302 -6.14 31.43 -6.34
C ASN A 302 -5.46 32.28 -5.28
N ILE A 303 -6.02 33.44 -4.99
CA ILE A 303 -5.59 34.28 -3.86
C ILE A 303 -6.57 34.06 -2.72
N CYS A 304 -6.05 33.59 -1.59
CA CYS A 304 -6.76 33.38 -0.36
C CYS A 304 -6.28 34.38 0.71
N LYS A 305 -7.15 34.70 1.65
CA LYS A 305 -6.81 35.47 2.84
C LYS A 305 -7.30 34.71 4.07
N ILE A 306 -6.42 34.56 5.04
CA ILE A 306 -6.74 34.07 6.37
C ILE A 306 -6.98 35.29 7.26
N GLU A 307 -8.14 35.36 7.90
CA GLU A 307 -8.48 36.38 8.89
C GLU A 307 -9.15 35.71 10.09
N ASN A 308 -8.61 35.89 11.30
CA ASN A 308 -9.05 35.24 12.53
C ASN A 308 -9.15 33.71 12.42
N GLY A 309 -8.27 33.08 11.64
CA GLY A 309 -8.28 31.64 11.36
C GLY A 309 -9.32 31.19 10.33
N GLU A 310 -10.12 32.08 9.75
CA GLU A 310 -11.03 31.77 8.66
C GLU A 310 -10.39 32.02 7.29
N LEU A 311 -10.45 31.01 6.42
CA LEU A 311 -9.92 31.10 5.06
C LEU A 311 -10.98 31.61 4.08
N SER A 312 -10.69 32.69 3.37
CA SER A 312 -11.57 33.27 2.34
C SER A 312 -10.85 33.42 1.00
N ILE A 313 -11.51 33.05 -0.10
CA ILE A 313 -10.98 33.25 -1.47
C ILE A 313 -11.27 34.69 -1.89
N LYS A 314 -10.24 35.42 -2.32
CA LYS A 314 -10.35 36.81 -2.79
C LYS A 314 -10.30 36.93 -4.30
N ALA A 315 -9.52 36.09 -4.98
CA ALA A 315 -9.43 36.08 -6.43
C ALA A 315 -9.18 34.66 -6.95
N VAL A 316 -9.71 34.37 -8.14
CA VAL A 316 -9.50 33.14 -8.89
C VAL A 316 -9.23 33.54 -10.34
N ASN A 317 -8.12 33.10 -10.91
CA ASN A 317 -7.76 33.31 -12.31
C ASN A 317 -6.90 32.14 -12.81
N GLY A 318 -6.69 32.02 -14.12
CA GLY A 318 -5.95 30.90 -14.66
C GLY A 318 -5.84 30.90 -16.18
N ASP A 319 -5.19 29.86 -16.71
CA ASP A 319 -5.04 29.61 -18.13
C ASP A 319 -5.35 28.14 -18.43
N GLU A 320 -6.39 27.90 -19.24
CA GLU A 320 -6.80 26.56 -19.66
C GLU A 320 -5.86 25.97 -20.73
N HIS A 321 -4.91 26.75 -21.28
CA HIS A 321 -4.04 26.36 -22.38
C HIS A 321 -2.60 26.88 -22.20
N LEU A 322 -1.87 26.30 -21.24
CA LEU A 322 -0.41 26.43 -21.15
C LEU A 322 0.27 25.63 -22.27
N GLY A 323 0.38 26.25 -23.44
CA GLY A 323 1.18 25.72 -24.54
C GLY A 323 2.70 25.83 -24.26
N PRO A 324 3.53 24.90 -24.79
CA PRO A 324 4.99 24.97 -24.70
C PRO A 324 5.61 26.05 -25.62
N ASP A 325 4.84 26.64 -26.52
CA ASP A 325 5.36 27.57 -27.52
C ASP A 325 5.16 29.04 -27.09
N PRO A 326 6.23 29.83 -26.92
CA PRO A 326 6.10 31.27 -26.82
C PRO A 326 5.60 31.80 -28.17
N PRO A 327 4.62 32.72 -28.19
CA PRO A 327 4.44 33.55 -29.37
C PRO A 327 5.73 34.33 -29.63
N GLU A 328 6.19 34.34 -30.89
CA GLU A 328 7.48 34.92 -31.33
C GLU A 328 7.63 36.44 -31.04
N TRP A 329 6.57 37.10 -30.54
CA TRP A 329 6.46 38.53 -30.35
C TRP A 329 6.57 38.96 -28.88
N ARG A 330 7.58 38.55 -28.09
CA ARG A 330 7.71 39.03 -26.69
C ARG A 330 9.08 39.63 -26.38
N ILE A 331 9.10 40.78 -25.73
CA ILE A 331 10.30 41.39 -25.13
C ILE A 331 10.24 41.18 -23.61
N GLY A 332 11.23 40.49 -23.04
CA GLY A 332 11.22 40.06 -21.63
C GLY A 332 10.15 39.00 -21.34
N ALA A 333 10.51 37.91 -20.66
CA ALA A 333 9.57 36.83 -20.38
C ALA A 333 9.63 36.38 -18.92
N SER A 334 8.45 36.27 -18.30
CA SER A 334 8.28 35.56 -17.03
C SER A 334 8.01 34.09 -17.35
N VAL A 335 8.82 33.18 -16.82
CA VAL A 335 8.75 31.75 -17.15
C VAL A 335 8.74 30.87 -15.89
N ALA A 336 8.07 29.73 -15.97
CA ALA A 336 8.11 28.67 -14.98
C ALA A 336 8.65 27.39 -15.62
N TYR A 337 9.54 26.67 -14.94
CA TYR A 337 10.17 25.44 -15.46
C TYR A 337 9.70 24.19 -14.70
N PHE A 338 8.86 23.35 -15.31
CA PHE A 338 8.26 22.18 -14.68
C PHE A 338 8.35 20.93 -15.57
N LYS A 339 8.72 19.77 -14.98
CA LYS A 339 8.86 18.47 -15.68
C LYS A 339 9.61 18.58 -17.01
N ASP A 340 10.79 19.20 -16.95
CA ASP A 340 11.68 19.45 -18.09
C ASP A 340 11.10 20.34 -19.22
N LYS A 341 10.00 21.03 -18.95
CA LYS A 341 9.34 21.96 -19.88
C LYS A 341 9.35 23.38 -19.33
N LEU A 342 9.56 24.35 -20.22
CA LEU A 342 9.47 25.78 -19.92
C LEU A 342 8.06 26.27 -20.28
N TYR A 343 7.43 26.94 -19.33
CA TYR A 343 6.09 27.52 -19.45
C TYR A 343 6.20 29.05 -19.40
N HIS A 344 5.54 29.75 -20.31
CA HIS A 344 5.58 31.21 -20.37
C HIS A 344 4.37 31.80 -19.64
N LEU A 345 4.63 32.56 -18.57
CA LEU A 345 3.61 33.16 -17.70
C LEU A 345 3.27 34.62 -18.06
N GLY A 346 4.15 35.29 -18.81
CA GLY A 346 3.99 36.69 -19.21
C GLY A 346 5.19 37.23 -19.97
N GLY A 347 5.08 38.48 -20.42
CA GLY A 347 6.09 39.26 -21.13
C GLY A 347 5.54 40.59 -21.64
N GLU A 348 6.30 41.36 -22.40
CA GLU A 348 5.85 42.61 -23.00
C GLU A 348 5.58 42.43 -24.49
N ASP A 349 4.48 43.01 -24.98
CA ASP A 349 4.20 43.07 -26.41
C ASP A 349 5.10 44.15 -27.06
N PRO A 350 5.98 43.79 -28.02
CA PRO A 350 6.90 44.70 -28.68
C PRO A 350 6.22 45.81 -29.48
N GLU A 351 4.98 45.61 -29.94
CA GLU A 351 4.28 46.63 -30.74
C GLU A 351 3.48 47.60 -29.87
N SER A 352 2.93 47.12 -28.75
CA SER A 352 2.05 47.93 -27.91
C SER A 352 2.69 48.44 -26.62
N GLU A 353 3.89 47.96 -26.26
CA GLU A 353 4.57 48.20 -24.96
C GLU A 353 3.67 47.91 -23.76
N LYS A 354 2.67 47.06 -23.96
CA LYS A 354 1.76 46.63 -22.91
C LYS A 354 2.26 45.33 -22.33
N ASP A 355 2.29 45.31 -21.01
CA ASP A 355 2.44 44.09 -20.27
C ASP A 355 1.36 43.09 -20.69
N THR A 356 1.80 41.97 -21.27
CA THR A 356 0.96 40.78 -21.47
C THR A 356 0.91 39.94 -20.19
N ASN A 357 1.53 40.42 -19.11
CA ASN A 357 1.66 39.76 -17.82
C ASN A 357 0.28 39.45 -17.24
N ARG A 358 -0.13 38.18 -17.29
CA ARG A 358 -1.38 37.71 -16.68
C ARG A 358 -1.24 37.45 -15.18
N VAL A 359 -0.01 37.20 -14.71
CA VAL A 359 0.28 36.80 -13.33
C VAL A 359 0.83 37.96 -12.47
N ASN A 360 1.62 38.89 -13.03
CA ASN A 360 2.22 39.98 -12.23
C ASN A 360 1.19 40.90 -11.58
N SER A 361 0.09 41.23 -12.27
CA SER A 361 -0.99 42.06 -11.71
C SER A 361 -1.70 41.43 -10.50
N LEU A 362 -1.56 40.11 -10.31
CA LEU A 362 -2.13 39.38 -9.18
C LEU A 362 -1.16 39.30 -7.99
N MET A 363 0.15 39.48 -8.20
CA MET A 363 1.21 39.25 -7.22
C MET A 363 1.47 40.42 -6.26
N ASP A 364 0.90 41.59 -6.50
CA ASP A 364 1.08 42.77 -5.63
C ASP A 364 0.51 42.52 -4.23
N GLY A 365 1.40 42.47 -3.23
CA GLY A 365 1.04 42.31 -1.82
C GLY A 365 0.75 40.88 -1.37
N ILE A 366 1.29 39.87 -2.07
CA ILE A 366 1.29 38.46 -1.65
C ILE A 366 2.49 38.19 -0.74
N GLU A 367 2.23 37.66 0.46
CA GLU A 367 3.28 37.36 1.45
C GLU A 367 3.83 35.93 1.31
N ARG A 368 3.01 34.98 0.84
CA ARG A 368 3.38 33.55 0.68
C ARG A 368 2.67 32.91 -0.52
N TYR A 369 3.35 31.98 -1.20
CA TYR A 369 2.78 31.19 -2.29
C TYR A 369 3.01 29.68 -2.13
N ILE A 370 2.10 28.86 -2.66
CA ILE A 370 2.09 27.40 -2.56
C ILE A 370 1.89 26.80 -3.95
N ASP A 371 2.72 25.81 -4.32
CA ASP A 371 2.58 25.01 -5.54
C ASP A 371 2.06 23.60 -5.20
N TYR A 372 0.85 23.30 -5.69
CA TYR A 372 0.11 22.08 -5.38
C TYR A 372 0.66 20.81 -6.04
N GLN A 373 1.42 20.91 -7.15
CA GLN A 373 1.80 19.74 -7.96
C GLN A 373 3.05 18.99 -7.46
N THR A 374 3.68 19.46 -6.39
CA THR A 374 4.95 18.90 -5.90
C THR A 374 4.81 17.69 -4.96
N MET A 375 3.58 17.24 -4.67
CA MET A 375 3.33 16.02 -3.88
C MET A 375 3.84 14.71 -4.54
N ASN A 376 4.39 14.77 -5.77
CA ASN A 376 5.01 13.65 -6.48
C ASN A 376 6.54 13.77 -6.69
N GLY A 377 7.23 14.67 -5.99
CA GLY A 377 8.70 14.63 -5.87
C GLY A 377 9.55 15.31 -6.96
N ASN A 378 8.96 16.01 -7.93
CA ASN A 378 9.68 16.66 -9.05
C ASN A 378 9.44 18.20 -9.10
N GLY A 379 9.89 18.92 -8.07
CA GLY A 379 9.65 20.37 -7.93
C GLY A 379 10.38 21.28 -8.92
N LEU A 380 9.75 22.41 -9.22
CA LEU A 380 10.29 23.57 -9.94
C LEU A 380 11.49 24.20 -9.20
N LYS A 381 12.55 24.58 -9.93
CA LYS A 381 13.54 25.56 -9.46
C LYS A 381 13.32 26.87 -10.22
N LEU A 382 12.94 27.93 -9.51
CA LEU A 382 12.85 29.28 -10.08
C LEU A 382 14.19 30.00 -9.86
N GLU A 383 14.82 30.48 -10.93
CA GLU A 383 15.88 31.50 -10.92
C GLU A 383 15.30 32.67 -11.74
N ARG A 384 15.16 33.95 -11.34
CA ARG A 384 15.82 34.87 -10.38
C ARG A 384 14.94 36.15 -10.38
N PHE A 385 14.69 36.95 -9.33
CA PHE A 385 15.54 38.03 -8.78
C PHE A 385 14.85 38.69 -7.57
N GLN A 386 15.68 39.07 -6.59
CA GLN A 386 15.33 39.70 -5.32
C GLN A 386 14.74 41.11 -5.46
N LYS A 387 13.60 41.34 -4.81
CA LYS A 387 13.42 42.40 -3.81
C LYS A 387 12.19 42.01 -2.99
N ASP A 388 12.38 42.00 -1.67
CA ASP A 388 11.44 41.52 -0.64
C ASP A 388 11.51 40.00 -0.43
N GLU A 389 11.65 39.58 0.83
CA GLU A 389 11.94 38.19 1.24
C GLU A 389 10.82 37.24 0.81
N VAL A 390 11.10 36.38 -0.18
CA VAL A 390 10.16 35.36 -0.66
C VAL A 390 10.50 34.02 -0.01
N PHE A 391 9.59 33.48 0.79
CA PHE A 391 9.68 32.11 1.32
C PHE A 391 8.99 31.13 0.36
N SER A 392 9.79 30.35 -0.37
CA SER A 392 9.32 29.18 -1.11
C SER A 392 9.40 27.96 -0.18
N GLU A 393 8.26 27.38 0.19
CA GLU A 393 8.23 26.14 0.97
C GLU A 393 7.61 25.00 0.15
N LEU A 394 8.46 24.02 -0.19
CA LEU A 394 8.08 22.73 -0.79
C LEU A 394 7.47 21.83 0.30
N HIS A 395 6.24 21.34 0.08
CA HIS A 395 5.63 20.33 0.93
C HIS A 395 5.87 18.92 0.37
N ARG A 396 6.33 18.03 1.25
CA ARG A 396 6.47 16.58 1.00
C ARG A 396 5.23 15.84 1.42
#